data_AF-F4N4A9-F1
#
_entry.id   AF-F4N4A9-F1
#
_cell.length_a   1.000
_cell.length_b   1.000
_cell.length_c   1.000
_cell.angle_alpha   90.00
_cell.angle_beta   90.00
_cell.angle_gamma   90.00
#
_symmetry.space_group_name_H-M   'P 1'
#
loop_
_entity.id
_entity.type
_entity.pdbx_description
1 polymer ?
#
loop_
_entity_poly.entity_id
_entity_poly.type
_entity_poly.pdbx_seq_one_letter_code
_entity_poly.pdbx_strand_id
1 'polypeptide(L)'
;MIRCVNTTGLDTLLRAVSAREAYHSLYKQQLSREAIAELLILRNEIPRSLLACVNDMEQQLALIGGNRSNQPRRLVSILLAELRFSSITDVMADGLHVYLMDFLGKINAIADSIRQTYLEVQ
;
A
#
# COMPACT_ATOMS: atom_id res chain seq x y z
N MET A 1 -30.21 16.23 1.67
CA MET A 1 -30.66 15.14 0.77
C MET A 1 -29.62 15.01 -0.34
N ILE A 2 -28.49 14.36 -0.05
CA ILE A 2 -28.13 13.00 -0.48
C ILE A 2 -28.21 12.77 -2.00
N ARG A 3 -27.00 12.68 -2.59
CA ARG A 3 -26.52 11.90 -3.76
C ARG A 3 -27.21 12.05 -5.12
N CYS A 4 -26.40 12.37 -6.14
CA CYS A 4 -25.91 11.35 -7.08
C CYS A 4 -24.75 11.86 -7.97
N VAL A 5 -23.70 11.03 -8.03
CA VAL A 5 -22.93 10.65 -9.22
C VAL A 5 -22.30 11.77 -10.07
N ASN A 6 -20.98 11.95 -9.88
CA ASN A 6 -20.06 12.20 -10.98
C ASN A 6 -18.91 11.18 -10.88
N THR A 7 -19.13 10.03 -11.52
CA THR A 7 -18.21 8.89 -11.65
C THR A 7 -17.01 9.14 -12.58
N THR A 8 -16.85 10.36 -13.10
CA THR A 8 -15.80 10.72 -14.07
C THR A 8 -14.41 10.94 -13.46
N GLY A 9 -14.31 11.28 -12.17
CA GLY A 9 -13.02 11.57 -11.52
C GLY A 9 -12.17 10.33 -11.18
N LEU A 10 -12.83 9.22 -10.85
CA LEU A 10 -12.13 7.95 -10.56
C LEU A 10 -11.65 7.27 -11.84
N ASP A 11 -12.41 7.39 -12.94
CA ASP A 11 -12.02 6.89 -14.26
C ASP A 11 -10.77 7.58 -14.81
N THR A 12 -10.61 8.89 -14.56
CA THR A 12 -9.40 9.64 -14.96
C THR A 12 -8.18 9.30 -14.11
N LEU A 13 -8.36 9.07 -12.81
CA LEU A 13 -7.29 8.60 -11.90
C LEU A 13 -6.86 7.17 -12.23
N LEU A 14 -7.80 6.26 -12.45
CA LEU A 14 -7.51 4.89 -12.84
C LEU A 14 -6.83 4.83 -14.22
N ARG A 15 -7.25 5.66 -15.17
CA ARG A 15 -6.62 5.73 -16.51
C ARG A 15 -5.22 6.31 -16.49
N ALA A 16 -4.90 7.23 -15.57
CA ALA A 16 -3.52 7.67 -15.32
C ALA A 16 -2.66 6.57 -14.67
N VAL A 17 -3.23 5.77 -13.76
CA VAL A 17 -2.57 4.64 -13.12
C VAL A 17 -2.33 3.48 -14.12
N SER A 18 -3.29 3.17 -14.99
CA SER A 18 -3.16 2.16 -16.05
C SER A 18 -2.23 2.59 -17.19
N ALA A 19 -2.17 3.89 -17.53
CA ALA A 19 -1.16 4.41 -18.45
C ALA A 19 0.27 4.33 -17.87
N ARG A 20 0.40 4.26 -16.54
CA ARG A 20 1.69 4.05 -15.87
C ARG A 20 2.09 2.58 -15.81
N GLU A 21 1.13 1.68 -15.67
CA GLU A 21 1.34 0.24 -15.91
C GLU A 21 1.74 -0.03 -17.38
N ALA A 22 1.32 0.81 -18.33
CA ALA A 22 1.80 0.75 -19.72
C ALA A 22 3.29 1.13 -19.89
N TYR A 23 3.92 1.83 -18.93
CA TYR A 23 5.38 2.07 -18.90
C TYR A 23 6.19 0.78 -18.67
N HIS A 24 5.54 -0.23 -18.07
CA HIS A 24 6.05 -1.60 -17.90
C HIS A 24 6.28 -2.33 -19.24
N SER A 25 5.77 -1.78 -20.37
CA SER A 25 5.95 -2.28 -21.74
C SER A 25 7.30 -1.88 -22.37
N LEU A 26 8.00 -0.88 -21.83
CA LEU A 26 9.18 -0.27 -22.46
C LEU A 26 10.55 -0.82 -22.03
N TYR A 27 10.66 -1.55 -20.91
CA TYR A 27 11.95 -2.08 -20.43
C TYR A 27 12.17 -3.56 -20.79
N LYS A 28 12.43 -3.78 -22.08
CA LYS A 28 13.04 -5.00 -22.61
C LYS A 28 14.56 -5.00 -22.30
N GLN A 29 14.98 -5.60 -21.19
CA GLN A 29 16.21 -6.41 -21.08
C GLN A 29 16.32 -6.98 -19.66
N GLN A 30 15.72 -8.16 -19.48
CA GLN A 30 15.91 -9.10 -18.37
C GLN A 30 16.08 -8.47 -16.98
N LEU A 31 15.05 -7.75 -16.51
CA LEU A 31 14.96 -7.38 -15.09
C LEU A 31 14.96 -8.66 -14.25
N SER A 32 15.89 -8.77 -13.30
CA SER A 32 15.93 -9.92 -12.40
C SER A 32 14.72 -9.92 -11.47
N ARG A 33 14.41 -11.07 -10.88
CA ARG A 33 13.27 -11.21 -9.96
C ARG A 33 13.41 -10.26 -8.76
N GLU A 34 14.63 -10.07 -8.30
CA GLU A 34 15.02 -9.17 -7.22
C GLU A 34 14.78 -7.71 -7.61
N ALA A 35 15.19 -7.30 -8.81
CA ALA A 35 14.98 -5.94 -9.29
C ALA A 35 13.49 -5.58 -9.41
N ILE A 36 12.67 -6.53 -9.91
CA ILE A 36 11.22 -6.35 -9.99
C ILE A 36 10.60 -6.28 -8.59
N ALA A 37 10.98 -7.18 -7.69
CA ALA A 37 10.48 -7.19 -6.32
C ALA A 37 10.85 -5.88 -5.58
N GLU A 38 12.08 -5.40 -5.74
CA GLU A 38 12.53 -4.14 -5.16
C GLU A 38 11.70 -2.95 -5.67
N LEU A 39 11.47 -2.87 -6.99
CA LEU A 39 10.63 -1.84 -7.60
C LEU A 39 9.19 -1.87 -7.08
N LEU A 40 8.60 -3.06 -6.93
CA LEU A 40 7.21 -3.22 -6.53
C LEU A 40 7.00 -3.15 -5.00
N ILE A 41 8.03 -3.34 -4.19
CA ILE A 41 7.89 -3.39 -2.72
C ILE A 41 8.48 -2.15 -2.07
N LEU A 42 9.71 -1.78 -2.41
CA LEU A 42 10.53 -0.85 -1.63
C LEU A 42 10.69 0.54 -2.27
N ARG A 43 10.23 0.76 -3.50
CA ARG A 43 10.38 2.05 -4.20
C ARG A 43 9.14 2.92 -4.08
N ASN A 44 9.23 4.01 -3.34
CA ASN A 44 8.10 4.93 -3.14
C ASN A 44 7.75 5.73 -4.41
N GLU A 45 8.70 5.86 -5.34
CA GLU A 45 8.55 6.58 -6.61
C GLU A 45 7.73 5.80 -7.63
N ILE A 46 7.46 4.52 -7.36
CA ILE A 46 6.63 3.64 -8.16
C ILE A 46 5.21 3.64 -7.57
N PRO A 47 4.25 4.42 -8.11
CA PRO A 47 2.85 4.26 -7.79
C PRO A 47 2.41 2.80 -7.82
N ARG A 48 1.68 2.40 -6.77
CA ARG A 48 1.27 1.01 -6.52
C ARG A 48 2.36 0.08 -5.99
N SER A 49 3.57 0.55 -5.71
CA SER A 49 4.47 -0.22 -4.85
C SER A 49 3.88 -0.36 -3.45
N LEU A 50 4.29 -1.38 -2.71
CA LEU A 50 3.81 -1.59 -1.34
C LEU A 50 4.15 -0.40 -0.44
N LEU A 51 5.37 0.13 -0.52
CA LEU A 51 5.77 1.33 0.21
C LEU A 51 4.89 2.56 -0.13
N ALA A 52 4.61 2.79 -1.41
CA ALA A 52 3.72 3.89 -1.81
C ALA A 52 2.30 3.68 -1.27
N CYS A 53 1.74 2.48 -1.40
CA CYS A 53 0.39 2.17 -0.92
C CYS A 53 0.25 2.31 0.61
N VAL A 54 1.27 1.88 1.36
CA VAL A 54 1.24 1.98 2.83
C VAL A 54 1.45 3.43 3.29
N ASN A 55 2.29 4.21 2.60
CA ASN A 55 2.37 5.66 2.84
C ASN A 55 1.01 6.34 2.60
N ASP A 56 0.35 6.04 1.47
CA ASP A 56 -0.97 6.59 1.17
C ASP A 56 -1.99 6.21 2.26
N MET A 57 -1.97 4.95 2.71
CA MET A 57 -2.83 4.48 3.81
C MET A 57 -2.62 5.26 5.11
N GLU A 58 -1.36 5.54 5.48
CA GLU A 58 -1.01 6.34 6.66
C GLU A 58 -1.62 7.74 6.56
N GLN A 59 -1.46 8.39 5.40
CA GLN A 59 -2.02 9.71 5.13
C GLN A 59 -3.55 9.71 5.21
N GLN A 60 -4.22 8.72 4.60
CA GLN A 60 -5.68 8.63 4.67
C GLN A 60 -6.18 8.43 6.11
N LEU A 61 -5.51 7.58 6.90
CA LEU A 61 -5.88 7.38 8.30
C LEU A 61 -5.63 8.62 9.16
N ALA A 62 -4.63 9.45 8.83
CA ALA A 62 -4.42 10.73 9.49
C ALA A 62 -5.59 11.71 9.27
N LEU A 63 -6.28 11.64 8.13
CA LEU A 63 -7.45 12.48 7.84
C LEU A 63 -8.72 12.01 8.58
N ILE A 64 -8.83 10.70 8.84
CA ILE A 64 -9.99 10.09 9.51
C ILE A 64 -9.82 10.08 11.03
N GLY A 65 -8.58 10.02 11.51
CA GLY A 65 -8.21 9.95 12.91
C GLY A 65 -8.42 11.27 13.66
N GLY A 66 -9.67 11.53 14.06
CA GLY A 66 -10.00 12.54 15.09
C GLY A 66 -9.48 12.14 16.49
N ASN A 67 -10.14 12.63 17.56
CA ASN A 67 -9.73 12.43 18.97
C ASN A 67 -9.89 10.98 19.51
N ARG A 68 -10.02 9.98 18.64
CA ARG A 68 -10.26 8.56 18.96
C ARG A 68 -8.95 7.74 18.94
N SER A 69 -9.05 6.48 19.38
CA SER A 69 -7.96 5.49 19.41
C SER A 69 -7.07 5.53 18.16
N ASN A 70 -5.76 5.65 18.38
CA ASN A 70 -4.73 5.71 17.34
C ASN A 70 -4.22 4.32 16.90
N GLN A 71 -4.89 3.23 17.28
CA GLN A 71 -4.39 1.88 17.05
C GLN A 71 -4.18 1.54 15.55
N PRO A 72 -5.12 1.86 14.63
CA PRO A 72 -4.90 1.63 13.20
C PRO A 72 -3.69 2.41 12.66
N ARG A 73 -3.55 3.68 13.07
CA ARG A 73 -2.42 4.53 12.67
C ARG A 73 -1.09 3.95 13.16
N ARG A 74 -1.04 3.49 14.42
CA ARG A 74 0.14 2.85 15.00
C ARG A 74 0.58 1.62 14.18
N LEU A 75 -0.34 0.72 13.84
CA LEU A 75 -0.03 -0.48 13.06
C LEU A 75 0.52 -0.12 11.67
N VAL A 76 -0.09 0.86 11.01
CA VAL A 76 0.39 1.35 9.71
C VAL A 76 1.76 2.00 9.83
N SER A 77 2.02 2.81 10.86
CA SER A 77 3.35 3.41 11.07
C SER A 77 4.44 2.36 11.30
N ILE A 78 4.13 1.26 12.00
CA ILE A 78 5.05 0.14 12.19
C ILE A 78 5.35 -0.51 10.84
N LEU A 79 4.31 -0.90 10.09
CA LEU A 79 4.49 -1.52 8.76
C LEU A 79 5.26 -0.60 7.80
N LEU A 80 5.00 0.70 7.84
CA LEU A 80 5.71 1.67 7.03
C LEU A 80 7.19 1.77 7.41
N ALA A 81 7.51 1.74 8.70
CA ALA A 81 8.90 1.71 9.16
C ALA A 81 9.60 0.44 8.70
N GLU A 82 8.96 -0.73 8.83
CA GLU A 82 9.50 -2.00 8.32
C GLU A 82 9.83 -1.93 6.81
N LEU A 83 8.93 -1.39 6.00
CA LEU A 83 9.16 -1.21 4.57
C LEU A 83 10.28 -0.21 4.26
N ARG A 84 10.41 0.87 5.03
CA ARG A 84 11.42 1.91 4.81
C ARG A 84 12.84 1.47 5.17
N PHE A 85 12.96 0.58 6.16
CA PHE A 85 14.25 0.12 6.67
C PHE A 85 14.61 -1.31 6.23
N SER A 86 13.77 -1.95 5.42
CA SER A 86 14.11 -3.24 4.82
C SER A 86 14.93 -3.06 3.54
N SER A 87 15.78 -4.04 3.28
CA SER A 87 16.52 -4.20 2.03
C SER A 87 15.88 -5.29 1.16
N ILE A 88 16.21 -5.29 -0.13
CA ILE A 88 15.77 -6.37 -1.03
C ILE A 88 16.32 -7.74 -0.58
N THR A 89 17.47 -7.77 0.09
CA THR A 89 18.03 -9.00 0.67
C THR A 89 17.14 -9.53 1.79
N ASP A 90 16.62 -8.67 2.65
CA ASP A 90 15.70 -9.07 3.73
C ASP A 90 14.39 -9.63 3.17
N VAL A 91 13.83 -8.96 2.14
CA VAL A 91 12.61 -9.38 1.45
C VAL A 91 12.77 -10.76 0.78
N MET A 92 13.96 -11.04 0.25
CA MET A 92 14.24 -12.27 -0.48
C MET A 92 14.79 -13.41 0.39
N ALA A 93 15.16 -13.15 1.65
CA ALA A 93 15.84 -14.10 2.54
C ALA A 93 15.09 -15.43 2.69
N ASP A 94 13.79 -15.36 3.01
CA ASP A 94 12.90 -16.53 3.16
C ASP A 94 12.04 -16.78 1.91
N GLY A 95 12.29 -16.00 0.84
CA GLY A 95 11.56 -16.05 -0.40
C GLY A 95 10.35 -15.11 -0.47
N LEU A 96 10.16 -14.53 -1.66
CA LEU A 96 9.15 -13.50 -1.93
C LEU A 96 7.72 -13.88 -1.52
N HIS A 97 7.31 -15.15 -1.73
CA HIS A 97 5.97 -15.59 -1.37
C HIS A 97 5.74 -15.53 0.15
N VAL A 98 6.72 -15.96 0.94
CA VAL A 98 6.63 -15.96 2.40
C VAL A 98 6.51 -14.53 2.91
N TYR A 99 7.35 -13.63 2.40
CA TYR A 99 7.29 -12.20 2.70
C TYR A 99 5.90 -11.60 2.39
N LEU A 100 5.36 -11.88 1.20
CA LEU A 100 4.05 -11.35 0.80
C LEU A 100 2.90 -11.90 1.64
N MET A 101 2.99 -13.14 2.12
CA MET A 101 1.98 -13.71 3.03
C MET A 101 2.02 -13.04 4.41
N ASP A 102 3.21 -12.80 4.97
CA ASP A 102 3.37 -12.03 6.23
C ASP A 102 2.84 -10.60 6.06
N PHE A 103 3.23 -9.95 4.97
CA PHE A 103 2.74 -8.61 4.64
C PHE A 103 1.21 -8.56 4.55
N LEU A 104 0.59 -9.54 3.89
CA LEU A 104 -0.87 -9.64 3.81
C LEU A 104 -1.50 -9.84 5.19
N GLY A 105 -0.89 -10.63 6.06
CA GLY A 105 -1.31 -10.79 7.46
C GLY A 105 -1.33 -9.46 8.22
N LYS A 106 -0.29 -8.64 8.06
CA LYS A 106 -0.20 -7.30 8.67
C LYS A 106 -1.29 -6.36 8.13
N ILE A 107 -1.54 -6.38 6.82
CA ILE A 107 -2.63 -5.62 6.20
C ILE A 107 -4.00 -6.05 6.75
N ASN A 108 -4.24 -7.34 6.91
CA ASN A 108 -5.49 -7.84 7.51
C ASN A 108 -5.66 -7.36 8.95
N ALA A 109 -4.61 -7.42 9.77
CA ALA A 109 -4.65 -6.90 11.13
C ALA A 109 -4.94 -5.39 11.19
N ILE A 110 -4.39 -4.61 10.25
CA ILE A 110 -4.71 -3.19 10.09
C ILE A 110 -6.19 -3.01 9.72
N ALA A 111 -6.69 -3.78 8.74
CA ALA A 111 -8.08 -3.70 8.30
C ALA A 111 -9.07 -4.03 9.44
N ASP A 112 -8.77 -5.04 10.25
CA ASP A 112 -9.58 -5.38 11.42
C ASP A 112 -9.53 -4.30 12.49
N SER A 113 -8.36 -3.71 12.74
CA SER A 113 -8.21 -2.57 13.64
C SER A 113 -9.01 -1.35 13.17
N ILE A 114 -9.03 -1.06 11.87
CA ILE A 114 -9.85 0.00 11.26
C ILE A 114 -11.33 -0.29 11.50
N ARG A 115 -11.77 -1.53 11.25
CA ARG A 115 -13.16 -1.96 11.45
C ARG A 115 -13.62 -1.73 12.90
N GLN A 116 -12.84 -2.21 13.86
CA GLN A 116 -13.15 -2.06 15.29
C GLN A 116 -13.13 -0.60 15.73
N THR A 117 -12.14 0.19 15.27
CA THR A 117 -11.93 1.57 15.74
C THR A 117 -12.93 2.56 15.13
N TYR A 118 -13.28 2.38 13.86
CA TYR A 118 -14.05 3.37 13.10
C TYR A 118 -15.44 2.91 12.66
N LEU A 119 -15.70 1.60 12.55
CA LEU A 119 -16.94 1.07 11.98
C LEU A 119 -17.86 0.39 13.00
N GLU A 120 -17.33 -0.32 13.99
CA GLU A 120 -18.13 -1.08 14.97
C GLU A 120 -18.65 -0.23 16.15
N VAL A 121 -18.27 1.05 16.24
CA VAL A 121 -18.83 2.00 17.22
C VAL A 121 -19.99 2.80 16.61
N GLN A 122 -20.97 2.11 16.02
CA GLN A 122 -22.26 2.65 15.58
C GLN A 122 -23.40 1.94 16.29
#